data_AF-A0A8T1PDV8-F1
#
_entry.id   AF-A0A8T1PDV8-F1
#
_cell.length_a   1.000
_cell.length_b   1.000
_cell.length_c   1.000
_cell.angle_alpha   90.00
_cell.angle_beta   90.00
_cell.angle_gamma   90.00
#
_symmetry.space_group_name_H-M   'P 1'
#
loop_
_entity.id
_entity.type
_entity.pdbx_description
1 polymer ?
#
loop_
_entity_poly.entity_id
_entity_poly.type
_entity_poly.pdbx_seq_one_letter_code
_entity_poly.pdbx_strand_id
1 'polypeptide(L)'
;MDPLRPPPHPQFQFRNWLELPRDVTASILLRLGAIEILTSAQKVCLLWRNLCKDPYMWRKIDMRNHGDLRDMPYDLETMCRHAVDRSRGQLVDINIEYFGTDKLLHYIAESSSQVRRLRLVRCYKISIKGFSEVAAKLPLLEDLAISYCPLSEELLEAVGRCCPLLKSLKFNNLGYRSPPIECDDEAIAIAENMTELRHLQLFGNTLTNDGLKAILDGCHHLESLDLRQCFSVTLTGNLKRRCAERIKDLRSPCDSTDDYEFNAELHDMESFYDD
;
A
#
# COMPACT_ATOMS: atom_id res chain seq x y z
N MET A 1 56.99 -17.16 44.81
CA MET A 1 55.60 -16.72 44.58
C MET A 1 55.58 -16.05 43.23
N ASP A 2 55.01 -16.70 42.21
CA ASP A 2 54.80 -16.10 40.90
C ASP A 2 53.55 -15.20 40.94
N PRO A 3 53.58 -13.97 40.42
CA PRO A 3 52.39 -13.16 40.30
C PRO A 3 51.49 -13.74 39.19
N LEU A 4 50.29 -14.16 39.59
CA LEU A 4 49.22 -14.64 38.72
C LEU A 4 48.96 -13.64 37.58
N ARG A 5 49.09 -14.09 36.32
CA ARG A 5 48.64 -13.34 35.14
C ARG A 5 47.13 -13.10 35.24
N PRO A 6 46.65 -11.88 34.92
CA PRO A 6 45.21 -11.64 34.82
C PRO A 6 44.61 -12.50 33.69
N PRO A 7 43.35 -12.94 33.82
CA PRO A 7 42.70 -13.76 32.81
C PRO A 7 42.54 -12.95 31.51
N PRO A 8 42.65 -13.58 30.33
CA PRO A 8 42.46 -12.90 29.07
C PRO A 8 41.02 -12.36 28.98
N HIS A 9 40.88 -11.10 28.57
CA HIS A 9 39.58 -10.50 28.28
C HIS A 9 38.84 -11.34 27.22
N PRO A 10 37.52 -11.56 27.36
CA PRO A 10 36.75 -12.23 26.33
C PRO A 10 36.89 -11.46 25.02
N GLN A 11 37.49 -12.11 24.01
CA GLN A 11 37.53 -11.59 22.66
C GLN A 11 36.08 -11.57 22.17
N PHE A 12 35.49 -10.37 22.07
CA PHE A 12 34.25 -10.19 21.34
C PHE A 12 34.54 -10.55 19.88
N GLN A 13 34.19 -11.77 19.49
CA GLN A 13 34.26 -12.22 18.11
C GLN A 13 33.17 -11.44 17.35
N PHE A 14 33.55 -10.31 16.75
CA PHE A 14 32.68 -9.62 15.81
C PHE A 14 32.33 -10.62 14.70
N ARG A 15 31.04 -10.97 14.57
CA ARG A 15 30.56 -11.80 13.46
C ARG A 15 30.91 -11.09 12.16
N ASN A 16 31.71 -11.75 11.32
CA ASN A 16 32.02 -11.25 9.99
C ASN A 16 30.80 -11.43 9.09
N TRP A 17 29.93 -10.41 9.05
CA TRP A 17 28.74 -10.42 8.19
C TRP A 17 29.06 -10.45 6.69
N LEU A 18 30.34 -10.27 6.29
CA LEU A 18 30.79 -10.39 4.90
C LEU A 18 30.85 -11.83 4.40
N GLU A 19 30.78 -12.83 5.29
CA GLU A 19 30.82 -14.26 4.95
C GLU A 19 29.44 -14.91 4.82
N LEU A 20 28.37 -14.11 4.84
CA LEU A 20 27.03 -14.64 4.61
C LEU A 20 26.92 -15.26 3.20
N PRO A 21 26.29 -16.43 3.07
CA PRO A 21 25.92 -16.98 1.77
C PRO A 21 25.15 -15.96 0.91
N ARG A 22 25.33 -16.05 -0.41
CA ARG A 22 24.78 -15.09 -1.36
C ARG A 22 23.25 -15.01 -1.30
N ASP A 23 22.60 -16.15 -1.15
CA ASP A 23 21.15 -16.32 -1.02
C ASP A 23 20.63 -15.70 0.29
N VAL A 24 21.32 -15.93 1.41
CA VAL A 24 20.98 -15.30 2.70
C VAL A 24 21.13 -13.78 2.62
N THR A 25 22.22 -13.30 2.01
CA THR A 25 22.45 -11.88 1.77
C THR A 25 21.33 -11.27 0.91
N ALA A 26 20.97 -11.93 -0.19
CA ALA A 26 19.87 -11.48 -1.05
C ALA A 26 18.53 -11.43 -0.29
N SER A 27 18.23 -12.44 0.53
CA SER A 27 17.02 -12.47 1.35
C SER A 27 16.94 -11.32 2.36
N ILE A 28 18.08 -10.93 2.95
CA ILE A 28 18.16 -9.76 3.83
C ILE A 28 17.91 -8.49 3.03
N LEU A 29 18.59 -8.33 1.89
CA LEU A 29 18.46 -7.15 1.04
C LEU A 29 17.03 -6.97 0.48
N LEU A 30 16.32 -8.08 0.21
CA LEU A 30 14.92 -8.06 -0.23
C LEU A 30 13.93 -7.53 0.82
N ARG A 31 14.37 -7.37 2.07
CA ARG A 31 13.56 -6.77 3.15
C ARG A 31 13.72 -5.25 3.23
N LEU A 32 14.68 -4.68 2.51
CA LEU A 32 14.93 -3.25 2.49
C LEU A 32 14.07 -2.55 1.43
N GLY A 33 13.73 -1.29 1.70
CA GLY A 33 13.09 -0.43 0.70
C GLY A 33 14.04 -0.06 -0.43
N ALA A 34 13.49 0.33 -1.58
CA ALA A 34 14.27 0.76 -2.73
C ALA A 34 15.17 1.97 -2.40
N ILE A 35 14.71 2.89 -1.56
CA ILE A 35 15.50 4.04 -1.10
C ILE A 35 16.75 3.56 -0.34
N GLU A 36 16.61 2.63 0.61
CA GLU A 36 17.72 2.10 1.40
C GLU A 36 18.71 1.30 0.54
N ILE A 37 18.19 0.50 -0.39
CA ILE A 37 19.01 -0.24 -1.35
C ILE A 37 19.88 0.72 -2.17
N LEU A 38 19.27 1.78 -2.69
CA LEU A 38 19.91 2.77 -3.57
C LEU A 38 20.91 3.66 -2.83
N THR A 39 20.58 4.10 -1.62
CA THR A 39 21.37 5.09 -0.90
C THR A 39 22.47 4.45 -0.06
N SER A 40 22.26 3.22 0.42
CA SER A 40 23.11 2.59 1.44
C SER A 40 23.57 1.19 1.05
N ALA A 41 22.65 0.23 0.86
CA ALA A 41 23.02 -1.19 0.78
C ALA A 41 23.97 -1.49 -0.40
N GLN A 42 23.71 -0.93 -1.58
CA GLN A 42 24.59 -1.15 -2.75
C GLN A 42 25.99 -0.53 -2.61
N LYS A 43 26.24 0.29 -1.57
CA LYS A 43 27.53 0.94 -1.32
C LYS A 43 28.38 0.21 -0.29
N VAL A 44 27.87 -0.85 0.35
CA VAL A 44 28.56 -1.59 1.43
C VAL A 44 29.75 -2.37 0.91
N CYS A 45 29.56 -3.25 -0.09
CA CYS A 45 30.64 -4.04 -0.68
C CYS A 45 30.29 -4.47 -2.12
N LEU A 46 31.27 -5.04 -2.84
CA LEU A 46 31.07 -5.48 -4.23
C LEU A 46 29.99 -6.56 -4.36
N LEU A 47 29.89 -7.48 -3.41
CA LEU A 47 28.86 -8.53 -3.41
C LEU A 47 27.45 -7.92 -3.34
N TRP A 48 27.21 -7.03 -2.39
CA TRP A 48 25.92 -6.37 -2.21
C TRP A 48 25.59 -5.50 -3.43
N ARG A 49 26.57 -4.74 -3.92
CA ARG A 49 26.41 -3.93 -5.14
C ARG A 49 25.99 -4.77 -6.36
N ASN A 50 26.56 -5.97 -6.51
CA ASN A 50 26.24 -6.87 -7.61
C ASN A 50 24.86 -7.51 -7.42
N LEU A 51 24.49 -7.89 -6.20
CA LEU A 51 23.15 -8.37 -5.88
C LEU A 51 22.09 -7.30 -6.16
N CYS A 52 22.29 -6.06 -5.72
CA CYS A 52 21.37 -4.95 -5.98
C CYS A 52 21.21 -4.58 -7.47
N LYS A 53 22.01 -5.14 -8.38
CA LYS A 53 21.84 -4.99 -9.84
C LYS A 53 21.04 -6.11 -10.47
N ASP A 54 20.79 -7.20 -9.74
CA ASP A 54 20.01 -8.33 -10.21
C ASP A 54 18.53 -7.92 -10.36
N PRO A 55 17.91 -8.09 -11.54
CA PRO A 55 16.49 -7.74 -11.74
C PRO A 55 15.54 -8.43 -10.76
N TYR A 56 15.90 -9.62 -10.26
CA TYR A 56 15.08 -10.33 -9.29
C TYR A 56 14.89 -9.54 -7.98
N MET A 57 15.87 -8.71 -7.60
CA MET A 57 15.78 -7.83 -6.43
C MET A 57 14.72 -6.73 -6.57
N TRP A 58 14.31 -6.43 -7.80
CA TRP A 58 13.42 -5.31 -8.15
C TRP A 58 12.04 -5.78 -8.62
N ARG A 59 11.69 -7.05 -8.38
CA ARG A 59 10.33 -7.55 -8.58
C ARG A 59 9.35 -6.94 -7.59
N LYS A 60 9.83 -6.51 -6.43
CA LYS A 60 9.11 -5.72 -5.43
C LYS A 60 9.86 -4.42 -5.20
N ILE A 61 9.20 -3.29 -5.38
CA ILE A 61 9.76 -1.96 -5.18
C ILE A 61 8.96 -1.27 -4.09
N ASP A 62 9.59 -1.04 -2.95
CA ASP A 62 8.98 -0.27 -1.86
C ASP A 62 9.65 1.11 -1.77
N MET A 63 8.91 2.16 -2.13
CA MET A 63 9.34 3.56 -2.05
C MET A 63 8.77 4.29 -0.82
N ARG A 64 8.38 3.56 0.23
CA ARG A 64 8.02 4.17 1.51
C ARG A 64 9.15 5.05 2.04
N ASN A 65 8.79 6.23 2.51
CA ASN A 65 9.74 7.18 3.07
C ASN A 65 9.28 7.64 4.46
N HIS A 66 10.04 7.25 5.49
CA HIS A 66 9.80 7.65 6.87
C HIS A 66 10.51 8.96 7.28
N GLY A 67 11.31 9.56 6.38
CA GLY A 67 12.03 10.80 6.62
C GLY A 67 11.24 12.04 6.21
N ASP A 68 11.78 13.22 6.52
CA ASP A 68 11.21 14.50 6.08
C ASP A 68 11.30 14.64 4.55
N LEU A 69 10.15 14.69 3.89
CA LEU A 69 10.03 14.83 2.44
C LEU A 69 10.57 16.16 1.91
N ARG A 70 10.70 17.20 2.76
CA ARG A 70 11.13 18.55 2.36
C ARG A 70 12.64 18.72 2.29
N ASP A 71 13.39 17.88 2.99
CA ASP A 71 14.85 17.99 3.13
C ASP A 71 15.63 16.82 2.50
N MET A 72 15.02 16.14 1.53
CA MET A 72 15.65 14.99 0.88
C MET A 72 16.70 15.41 -0.16
N PRO A 73 17.93 14.85 -0.10
CA PRO A 73 18.99 15.15 -1.06
C PRO A 73 18.82 14.43 -2.41
N TYR A 74 17.68 13.77 -2.64
CA TYR A 74 17.42 12.97 -3.83
C TYR A 74 15.98 13.11 -4.30
N ASP A 75 15.81 13.00 -5.62
CA ASP A 75 14.51 13.03 -6.30
C ASP A 75 13.89 11.63 -6.30
N LEU A 76 12.77 11.48 -5.57
CA LEU A 76 12.10 10.19 -5.39
C LEU A 76 11.52 9.63 -6.69
N GLU A 77 11.04 10.48 -7.59
CA GLU A 77 10.52 10.03 -8.89
C GLU A 77 11.65 9.43 -9.74
N THR A 78 12.81 10.10 -9.79
CA THR A 78 14.02 9.63 -10.49
C THR A 78 14.53 8.33 -9.89
N MET A 79 14.55 8.22 -8.56
CA MET A 79 14.93 6.97 -7.88
C MET A 79 13.96 5.83 -8.20
N CYS A 80 12.65 6.12 -8.22
CA CYS A 80 11.62 5.14 -8.56
C CYS A 80 11.80 4.64 -10.01
N ARG A 81 12.00 5.55 -10.97
CA ARG A 81 12.28 5.17 -12.37
C ARG A 81 13.50 4.28 -12.48
N HIS A 82 14.59 4.64 -11.80
CA HIS A 82 15.82 3.83 -11.78
C HIS A 82 15.60 2.44 -11.16
N ALA A 83 14.76 2.33 -10.13
CA ALA A 83 14.36 1.05 -9.54
C ALA A 83 13.55 0.20 -10.54
N VAL A 84 12.57 0.82 -11.22
CA VAL A 84 11.74 0.18 -12.26
C VAL A 84 12.61 -0.32 -13.41
N ASP A 85 13.58 0.46 -13.87
CA ASP A 85 14.51 0.07 -14.95
C ASP A 85 15.32 -1.18 -14.58
N ARG A 86 15.74 -1.28 -13.31
CA ARG A 86 16.46 -2.46 -12.84
C ARG A 86 15.59 -3.72 -12.82
N SER A 87 14.27 -3.60 -12.70
CA SER A 87 13.36 -4.75 -12.77
C SER A 87 13.35 -5.43 -14.15
N ARG A 88 13.79 -4.73 -15.21
CA ARG A 88 13.77 -5.23 -16.61
C ARG A 88 12.42 -5.83 -17.01
N GLY A 89 11.34 -5.16 -16.62
CA GLY A 89 9.96 -5.59 -16.91
C GLY A 89 9.42 -6.72 -16.05
N GLN A 90 10.14 -7.13 -14.99
CA GLN A 90 9.72 -8.18 -14.05
C GLN A 90 9.08 -7.62 -12.77
N LEU A 91 8.76 -6.34 -12.72
CA LEU A 91 8.08 -5.71 -11.59
C LEU A 91 6.70 -6.34 -11.37
N VAL A 92 6.44 -6.76 -10.13
CA VAL A 92 5.18 -7.38 -9.70
C VAL A 92 4.47 -6.54 -8.65
N ASP A 93 5.22 -5.88 -7.78
CA ASP A 93 4.70 -5.22 -6.58
C ASP A 93 5.38 -3.87 -6.42
N ILE A 94 4.61 -2.79 -6.35
CA ILE A 94 5.14 -1.44 -6.18
C ILE A 94 4.33 -0.62 -5.17
N ASN A 95 5.04 -0.01 -4.22
CA ASN A 95 4.51 0.95 -3.25
C ASN A 95 5.11 2.33 -3.52
N ILE A 96 4.25 3.36 -3.64
CA ILE A 96 4.62 4.76 -3.86
C ILE A 96 3.90 5.61 -2.83
N GLU A 97 4.64 6.42 -2.09
CA GLU A 97 4.08 7.30 -1.06
C GLU A 97 4.48 8.76 -1.36
N TYR A 98 3.53 9.70 -1.32
CA TYR A 98 3.68 11.16 -1.44
C TYR A 98 4.06 11.74 -2.81
N PHE A 99 4.88 11.06 -3.61
CA PHE A 99 5.45 11.65 -4.84
C PHE A 99 4.86 11.10 -6.16
N GLY A 100 3.83 10.25 -6.09
CA GLY A 100 3.21 9.67 -7.28
C GLY A 100 2.61 10.73 -8.20
N THR A 101 2.80 10.55 -9.52
CA THR A 101 2.26 11.41 -10.58
C THR A 101 1.71 10.55 -11.73
N ASP A 102 0.82 11.11 -12.55
CA ASP A 102 0.33 10.43 -13.76
C ASP A 102 1.49 9.96 -14.67
N LYS A 103 2.50 10.81 -14.85
CA LYS A 103 3.69 10.51 -15.66
C LYS A 103 4.50 9.33 -15.11
N LEU A 104 4.60 9.21 -13.79
CA LEU A 104 5.28 8.10 -13.16
C LEU A 104 4.48 6.81 -13.30
N LEU A 105 3.16 6.86 -13.10
CA LEU A 105 2.29 5.69 -13.27
C LEU A 105 2.28 5.15 -14.70
N HIS A 106 2.18 6.03 -15.70
CA HIS A 106 2.30 5.61 -17.10
C HIS A 106 3.64 4.94 -17.37
N TYR A 107 4.73 5.50 -16.86
CA TYR A 107 6.05 4.90 -17.02
C TYR A 107 6.14 3.50 -16.43
N ILE A 108 5.62 3.30 -15.22
CA ILE A 108 5.62 1.99 -14.55
C ILE A 108 4.85 0.98 -15.39
N ALA A 109 3.63 1.33 -15.82
CA ALA A 109 2.78 0.43 -16.58
C ALA A 109 3.34 0.11 -17.98
N GLU A 110 4.06 1.05 -18.60
CA GLU A 110 4.75 0.82 -19.88
C GLU A 110 6.03 0.00 -19.72
N SER A 111 6.71 0.13 -18.59
CA SER A 111 7.95 -0.58 -18.30
C SER A 111 7.73 -2.02 -17.86
N SER A 112 6.58 -2.33 -17.26
CA SER A 112 6.25 -3.68 -16.82
C SER A 112 4.75 -3.99 -16.88
N SER A 113 4.41 -5.01 -17.66
CA SER A 113 3.05 -5.56 -17.77
C SER A 113 2.74 -6.64 -16.73
N GLN A 114 3.67 -6.92 -15.79
CA GLN A 114 3.56 -7.99 -14.79
C GLN A 114 3.12 -7.51 -13.41
N VAL A 115 2.80 -6.22 -13.28
CA VAL A 115 2.36 -5.63 -12.00
C VAL A 115 1.06 -6.29 -11.56
N ARG A 116 1.09 -6.87 -10.36
CA ARG A 116 -0.04 -7.53 -9.69
C ARG A 116 -0.47 -6.78 -8.44
N ARG A 117 0.44 -6.00 -7.84
CA ARG A 117 0.16 -5.23 -6.64
C ARG A 117 0.61 -3.78 -6.79
N LEU A 118 -0.31 -2.86 -6.59
CA LEU A 118 -0.06 -1.42 -6.64
C LEU A 118 -0.56 -0.77 -5.37
N ARG A 119 0.34 -0.06 -4.69
CA ARG A 119 0.02 0.70 -3.51
C ARG A 119 0.40 2.17 -3.68
N LEU A 120 -0.57 3.05 -3.41
CA LEU A 120 -0.46 4.50 -3.48
C LEU A 120 -0.91 5.13 -2.17
N VAL A 121 -0.07 5.99 -1.60
CA VAL A 121 -0.35 6.65 -0.34
C VAL A 121 -0.08 8.15 -0.48
N ARG A 122 -1.07 9.01 -0.21
CA ARG A 122 -0.90 10.47 -0.25
C ARG A 122 -0.33 11.01 -1.57
N CYS A 123 -0.65 10.37 -2.69
CA CYS A 123 -0.18 10.76 -4.02
C CYS A 123 -1.12 11.80 -4.64
N TYR A 124 -1.04 13.05 -4.19
CA TYR A 124 -1.96 14.14 -4.57
C TYR A 124 -1.87 14.62 -6.02
N LYS A 125 -0.82 14.23 -6.75
CA LYS A 125 -0.58 14.63 -8.15
C LYS A 125 -1.05 13.58 -9.17
N ILE A 126 -1.77 12.57 -8.71
CA ILE A 126 -2.40 11.58 -9.59
C ILE A 126 -3.82 12.06 -9.86
N SER A 127 -4.19 12.17 -11.13
CA SER A 127 -5.54 12.49 -11.55
C SER A 127 -6.37 11.22 -11.77
N ILE A 128 -7.69 11.32 -11.62
CA ILE A 128 -8.63 10.24 -11.94
C ILE A 128 -8.40 9.75 -13.37
N LYS A 129 -8.31 10.67 -14.33
CA LYS A 129 -8.06 10.36 -15.74
C LYS A 129 -6.74 9.62 -15.94
N GLY A 130 -5.64 10.14 -15.39
CA GLY A 130 -4.31 9.55 -15.55
C GLY A 130 -4.23 8.13 -15.00
N PHE A 131 -4.85 7.89 -13.84
CA PHE A 131 -4.91 6.53 -13.31
C PHE A 131 -5.85 5.63 -14.11
N SER A 132 -7.02 6.09 -14.56
CA SER A 132 -7.93 5.29 -15.39
C SER A 132 -7.27 4.80 -16.69
N GLU A 133 -6.44 5.64 -17.32
CA GLU A 133 -5.64 5.24 -18.48
C GLU A 133 -4.57 4.19 -18.14
N VAL A 134 -4.00 4.26 -16.92
CA VAL A 134 -3.03 3.29 -16.42
C VAL A 134 -3.69 1.96 -16.04
N ALA A 135 -4.89 1.97 -15.46
CA ALA A 135 -5.63 0.76 -15.11
C ALA A 135 -5.84 -0.15 -16.32
N ALA A 136 -6.13 0.42 -17.50
CA ALA A 136 -6.24 -0.31 -18.76
C ALA A 136 -4.94 -1.05 -19.18
N LYS A 137 -3.78 -0.62 -18.67
CA LYS A 137 -2.47 -1.24 -18.91
C LYS A 137 -2.06 -2.25 -17.83
N LEU A 138 -2.90 -2.47 -16.81
CA LEU A 138 -2.61 -3.35 -15.66
C LEU A 138 -3.61 -4.53 -15.55
N PRO A 139 -3.81 -5.34 -16.60
CA PRO A 139 -4.84 -6.39 -16.59
C PRO A 139 -4.56 -7.53 -15.59
N LEU A 140 -3.34 -7.61 -15.06
CA LEU A 140 -2.93 -8.61 -14.06
C LEU A 140 -3.03 -8.12 -12.61
N LEU A 141 -3.58 -6.93 -12.37
CA LEU A 141 -3.69 -6.37 -11.03
C LEU A 141 -4.61 -7.22 -10.16
N GLU A 142 -4.10 -7.66 -9.02
CA GLU A 142 -4.77 -8.53 -8.03
C GLU A 142 -5.02 -7.81 -6.70
N ASP A 143 -4.12 -6.89 -6.32
CA ASP A 143 -4.19 -6.09 -5.10
C ASP A 143 -3.99 -4.61 -5.43
N LEU A 144 -4.96 -3.78 -5.07
CA LEU A 144 -4.87 -2.34 -5.17
C LEU A 144 -5.09 -1.73 -3.79
N ALA A 145 -4.13 -0.92 -3.35
CA ALA A 145 -4.25 -0.13 -2.14
C ALA A 145 -4.06 1.35 -2.45
N ILE A 146 -5.10 2.15 -2.20
CA ILE A 146 -5.11 3.59 -2.34
C ILE A 146 -5.48 4.16 -0.96
N SER A 147 -4.65 5.04 -0.43
CA SER A 147 -4.90 5.66 0.87
C SER A 147 -4.58 7.15 0.82
N TYR A 148 -5.57 7.98 1.17
CA TYR A 148 -5.44 9.43 1.25
C TYR A 148 -5.04 10.09 -0.08
N CYS A 149 -5.56 9.57 -1.19
CA CYS A 149 -5.42 10.16 -2.51
C CYS A 149 -6.76 10.80 -2.92
N PRO A 150 -6.77 11.96 -3.60
CA PRO A 150 -8.00 12.65 -4.00
C PRO A 150 -8.59 11.98 -5.26
N LEU A 151 -9.02 10.73 -5.12
CA LEU A 151 -9.61 9.90 -6.18
C LEU A 151 -11.04 9.52 -5.78
N SER A 152 -11.89 9.25 -6.77
CA SER A 152 -13.33 9.07 -6.57
C SER A 152 -13.86 7.79 -7.23
N GLU A 153 -15.17 7.59 -7.23
CA GLU A 153 -15.89 6.47 -7.82
C GLU A 153 -15.55 6.21 -9.30
N GLU A 154 -15.35 7.26 -10.09
CA GLU A 154 -15.01 7.16 -11.53
C GLU A 154 -13.74 6.31 -11.76
N LEU A 155 -12.78 6.41 -10.84
CA LEU A 155 -11.56 5.60 -10.84
C LEU A 155 -11.87 4.13 -10.55
N LEU A 156 -12.69 3.88 -9.54
CA LEU A 156 -13.04 2.53 -9.10
C LEU A 156 -13.78 1.79 -10.20
N GLU A 157 -14.68 2.46 -10.91
CA GLU A 157 -15.30 1.89 -12.10
C GLU A 157 -14.27 1.51 -13.17
N ALA A 158 -13.32 2.39 -13.48
CA ALA A 158 -12.28 2.10 -14.46
C ALA A 158 -11.42 0.90 -14.04
N VAL A 159 -11.05 0.82 -12.76
CA VAL A 159 -10.34 -0.33 -12.20
C VAL A 159 -11.15 -1.61 -12.33
N GLY A 160 -12.42 -1.62 -11.92
CA GLY A 160 -13.26 -2.81 -11.99
C GLY A 160 -13.47 -3.29 -13.44
N ARG A 161 -13.57 -2.37 -14.40
CA ARG A 161 -13.65 -2.70 -15.84
C ARG A 161 -12.34 -3.24 -16.42
N CYS A 162 -11.20 -2.71 -15.98
CA CYS A 162 -9.90 -3.01 -16.60
C CYS A 162 -9.09 -4.11 -15.90
N CYS A 163 -9.38 -4.39 -14.62
CA CYS A 163 -8.60 -5.29 -13.77
C CYS A 163 -9.44 -6.49 -13.31
N PRO A 164 -9.77 -7.45 -14.19
CA PRO A 164 -10.68 -8.56 -13.87
C PRO A 164 -10.14 -9.55 -12.83
N LEU A 165 -8.84 -9.49 -12.52
CA LEU A 165 -8.18 -10.34 -11.53
C LEU A 165 -8.13 -9.72 -10.13
N LEU A 166 -8.67 -8.51 -9.95
CA LEU A 166 -8.63 -7.82 -8.66
C LEU A 166 -9.39 -8.61 -7.59
N LYS A 167 -8.68 -9.02 -6.53
CA LYS A 167 -9.24 -9.75 -5.39
C LYS A 167 -9.16 -8.98 -4.08
N SER A 168 -8.28 -7.98 -4.00
CA SER A 168 -8.05 -7.18 -2.79
C SER A 168 -8.07 -5.70 -3.14
N LEU A 169 -8.93 -4.95 -2.47
CA LEU A 169 -9.01 -3.50 -2.58
C LEU A 169 -8.92 -2.88 -1.18
N LYS A 170 -7.98 -1.96 -1.01
CA LYS A 170 -7.98 -1.00 0.09
C LYS A 170 -8.19 0.38 -0.48
N PHE A 171 -9.26 1.04 -0.10
CA PHE A 171 -9.58 2.39 -0.53
C PHE A 171 -9.90 3.21 0.71
N ASN A 172 -8.86 3.84 1.28
CA ASN A 172 -8.93 4.46 2.61
C ASN A 172 -8.92 5.98 2.51
N ASN A 173 -9.78 6.60 3.31
CA ASN A 173 -9.92 8.04 3.45
C ASN A 173 -9.59 8.49 4.88
N LEU A 174 -9.52 9.81 5.09
CA LEU A 174 -9.45 10.37 6.44
C LEU A 174 -10.81 10.20 7.10
N GLY A 175 -10.85 9.66 8.31
CA GLY A 175 -12.09 9.53 9.07
C GLY A 175 -12.60 10.89 9.56
N TYR A 176 -13.86 11.19 9.27
CA TYR A 176 -14.54 12.38 9.75
C TYR A 176 -15.61 12.01 10.78
N ARG A 177 -15.62 12.69 11.93
CA ARG A 177 -16.70 12.51 12.92
C ARG A 177 -17.79 13.56 12.79
N SER A 178 -17.45 14.79 12.42
CA SER A 178 -18.42 15.88 12.34
C SER A 178 -17.98 16.98 11.36
N PRO A 179 -18.89 17.49 10.50
CA PRO A 179 -20.23 16.96 10.24
C PRO A 179 -20.17 15.60 9.51
N PRO A 180 -21.21 14.75 9.62
CA PRO A 180 -21.28 13.53 8.83
C PRO A 180 -21.41 13.91 7.35
N ILE A 181 -20.37 13.61 6.59
CA ILE A 181 -20.42 13.57 5.13
C ILE A 181 -20.85 12.15 4.80
N GLU A 182 -21.92 12.00 4.02
CA GLU A 182 -22.46 10.71 3.59
C GLU A 182 -22.36 10.63 2.07
N CYS A 183 -21.74 9.57 1.57
CA CYS A 183 -21.58 9.33 0.14
C CYS A 183 -21.45 7.83 -0.11
N ASP A 184 -22.33 7.29 -0.95
CA ASP A 184 -22.36 5.86 -1.31
C ASP A 184 -21.79 5.59 -2.71
N ASP A 185 -21.35 6.62 -3.44
CA ASP A 185 -20.94 6.51 -4.85
C ASP A 185 -19.76 5.55 -5.03
N GLU A 186 -18.73 5.63 -4.18
CA GLU A 186 -17.61 4.68 -4.22
C GLU A 186 -18.03 3.25 -3.88
N ALA A 187 -18.94 3.09 -2.93
CA ALA A 187 -19.46 1.78 -2.53
C ALA A 187 -20.28 1.14 -3.66
N ILE A 188 -21.08 1.94 -4.36
CA ILE A 188 -21.86 1.51 -5.53
C ILE A 188 -20.91 1.13 -6.68
N ALA A 189 -19.92 1.96 -7.00
CA ALA A 189 -18.95 1.66 -8.05
C ALA A 189 -18.20 0.34 -7.80
N ILE A 190 -17.81 0.08 -6.54
CA ILE A 190 -17.20 -1.20 -6.14
C ILE A 190 -18.19 -2.36 -6.35
N ALA A 191 -19.42 -2.22 -5.85
CA ALA A 191 -20.44 -3.26 -5.93
C ALA A 191 -20.76 -3.66 -7.37
N GLU A 192 -20.84 -2.69 -8.28
CA GLU A 192 -21.21 -2.91 -9.68
C GLU A 192 -20.05 -3.47 -10.53
N ASN A 193 -18.80 -3.10 -10.22
CA ASN A 193 -17.66 -3.38 -11.11
C ASN A 193 -16.66 -4.40 -10.55
N MET A 194 -16.71 -4.74 -9.25
CA MET A 194 -15.71 -5.59 -8.57
C MET A 194 -16.35 -6.80 -7.88
N THR A 195 -17.18 -7.55 -8.61
CA THR A 195 -17.97 -8.69 -8.08
C THR A 195 -17.11 -9.85 -7.57
N GLU A 196 -15.88 -9.95 -8.05
CA GLU A 196 -14.89 -10.98 -7.75
C GLU A 196 -14.02 -10.71 -6.51
N LEU A 197 -14.27 -9.59 -5.83
CA LEU A 197 -13.49 -9.13 -4.69
C LEU A 197 -13.64 -10.07 -3.48
N ARG A 198 -12.53 -10.31 -2.78
CA ARG A 198 -12.45 -11.15 -1.57
C ARG A 198 -12.07 -10.37 -0.32
N HIS A 199 -11.30 -9.30 -0.48
CA HIS A 199 -10.85 -8.46 0.62
C HIS A 199 -11.14 -7.00 0.30
N LEU A 200 -11.89 -6.34 1.18
CA LEU A 200 -12.23 -4.93 1.04
C LEU A 200 -11.93 -4.20 2.35
N GLN A 201 -11.13 -3.14 2.26
CA GLN A 201 -10.89 -2.22 3.37
C GLN A 201 -11.30 -0.82 2.93
N LEU A 202 -12.27 -0.24 3.64
CA LEU A 202 -12.82 1.09 3.40
C LEU A 202 -12.56 2.00 4.61
N PHE A 203 -11.38 1.94 5.21
CA PHE A 203 -11.09 2.68 6.43
C PHE A 203 -11.40 4.18 6.28
N GLY A 204 -12.17 4.74 7.21
CA GLY A 204 -12.51 6.18 7.22
C GLY A 204 -13.42 6.64 6.08
N ASN A 205 -14.11 5.74 5.37
CA ASN A 205 -15.02 6.13 4.30
C ASN A 205 -16.37 6.61 4.84
N THR A 206 -17.04 7.43 4.03
CA THR A 206 -18.31 8.12 4.33
C THR A 206 -19.56 7.33 3.94
N LEU A 207 -19.41 6.07 3.52
CA LEU A 207 -20.53 5.23 3.11
C LEU A 207 -21.54 5.01 4.23
N THR A 208 -22.80 4.89 3.83
CA THR A 208 -23.93 4.61 4.70
C THR A 208 -24.25 3.11 4.71
N ASN A 209 -25.32 2.76 5.42
CA ASN A 209 -25.90 1.42 5.38
C ASN A 209 -26.36 0.99 3.99
N ASP A 210 -26.75 1.93 3.12
CA ASP A 210 -27.18 1.63 1.75
C ASP A 210 -25.98 1.29 0.87
N GLY A 211 -24.87 2.02 0.97
CA GLY A 211 -23.60 1.65 0.33
C GLY A 211 -23.08 0.29 0.80
N LEU A 212 -23.12 0.02 2.12
CA LEU A 212 -22.75 -1.31 2.64
C LEU A 212 -23.66 -2.40 2.08
N LYS A 213 -24.97 -2.15 1.97
CA LYS A 213 -25.91 -3.11 1.38
C LYS A 213 -25.56 -3.37 -0.08
N ALA A 214 -25.25 -2.34 -0.86
CA ALA A 214 -24.82 -2.47 -2.25
C ALA A 214 -23.57 -3.36 -2.37
N ILE A 215 -22.54 -3.12 -1.54
CA ILE A 215 -21.33 -3.96 -1.49
C ILE A 215 -21.68 -5.42 -1.22
N LEU A 216 -22.52 -5.69 -0.21
CA LEU A 216 -22.93 -7.05 0.10
C LEU A 216 -23.72 -7.69 -1.06
N ASP A 217 -24.54 -6.90 -1.77
CA ASP A 217 -25.35 -7.35 -2.90
C ASP A 217 -24.53 -7.57 -4.17
N GLY A 218 -23.42 -6.85 -4.39
CA GLY A 218 -22.58 -6.99 -5.59
C GLY A 218 -21.35 -7.89 -5.41
N CYS A 219 -20.65 -7.79 -4.28
CA CYS A 219 -19.42 -8.53 -3.99
C CYS A 219 -19.73 -9.87 -3.31
N HIS A 220 -20.15 -10.86 -4.09
CA HIS A 220 -20.60 -12.14 -3.55
C HIS A 220 -19.50 -13.00 -2.91
N HIS A 221 -18.26 -12.82 -3.35
CA HIS A 221 -17.08 -13.57 -2.89
C HIS A 221 -16.33 -12.92 -1.73
N LEU A 222 -16.88 -11.85 -1.16
CA LEU A 222 -16.21 -11.09 -0.10
C LEU A 222 -16.04 -11.94 1.17
N GLU A 223 -14.80 -12.05 1.64
CA GLU A 223 -14.40 -12.86 2.81
C GLU A 223 -13.94 -11.98 3.97
N SER A 224 -13.30 -10.85 3.68
CA SER A 224 -12.83 -9.88 4.68
C SER A 224 -13.35 -8.49 4.33
N LEU A 225 -13.89 -7.80 5.33
CA LEU A 225 -14.43 -6.46 5.23
C LEU A 225 -13.99 -5.63 6.44
N ASP A 226 -13.28 -4.53 6.19
CA ASP A 226 -12.85 -3.59 7.22
C ASP A 226 -13.50 -2.23 7.00
N LEU A 227 -14.36 -1.85 7.96
CA LEU A 227 -15.17 -0.65 7.97
C LEU A 227 -14.76 0.30 9.11
N ARG A 228 -13.58 0.13 9.72
CA ARG A 228 -13.15 0.99 10.82
C ARG A 228 -13.19 2.46 10.41
N GLN A 229 -13.71 3.29 11.31
CA GLN A 229 -13.98 4.71 11.08
C GLN A 229 -15.02 5.06 10.01
N CYS A 230 -15.77 4.09 9.47
CA CYS A 230 -16.97 4.37 8.67
C CYS A 230 -18.15 4.69 9.58
N PHE A 231 -18.16 5.86 10.20
CA PHE A 231 -19.12 6.19 11.28
C PHE A 231 -20.57 6.34 10.80
N SER A 232 -20.81 6.53 9.51
CA SER A 232 -22.16 6.54 8.92
C SER A 232 -22.76 5.14 8.75
N VAL A 233 -21.98 4.08 8.97
CA VAL A 233 -22.46 2.69 8.99
C VAL A 233 -22.89 2.29 10.39
N THR A 234 -24.13 1.83 10.52
CA THR A 234 -24.65 1.24 11.75
C THR A 234 -24.92 -0.25 11.54
N LEU A 235 -24.01 -1.10 12.02
CA LEU A 235 -24.13 -2.56 11.94
C LEU A 235 -25.21 -3.10 12.91
N THR A 236 -26.47 -2.90 12.54
CA THR A 236 -27.65 -3.35 13.29
C THR A 236 -28.59 -4.18 12.42
N GLY A 237 -29.55 -4.87 13.05
CA GLY A 237 -30.62 -5.59 12.37
C GLY A 237 -30.13 -6.58 11.29
N ASN A 238 -30.72 -6.47 10.09
CA ASN A 238 -30.44 -7.36 8.97
C ASN A 238 -28.99 -7.24 8.46
N LEU A 239 -28.43 -6.04 8.39
CA LEU A 239 -27.06 -5.82 7.91
C LEU A 239 -26.04 -6.54 8.79
N LYS A 240 -26.16 -6.39 10.13
CA LYS A 240 -25.29 -7.11 11.08
C LYS A 240 -25.33 -8.62 10.85
N ARG A 241 -26.54 -9.17 10.68
CA ARG A 241 -26.74 -10.59 10.43
C ARG A 241 -26.09 -11.02 9.11
N ARG A 242 -26.32 -10.28 8.02
CA ARG A 242 -25.74 -10.58 6.70
C ARG A 242 -24.21 -10.54 6.73
N CYS A 243 -23.62 -9.55 7.40
CA CYS A 243 -22.17 -9.50 7.58
C CYS A 243 -21.66 -10.71 8.37
N ALA A 244 -22.28 -11.05 9.50
CA ALA A 244 -21.87 -12.18 10.33
C ALA A 244 -22.01 -13.55 9.63
N GLU A 245 -22.99 -13.71 8.74
CA GLU A 245 -23.21 -14.96 7.99
C GLU A 245 -22.24 -15.12 6.80
N ARG A 246 -21.78 -14.02 6.21
CA ARG A 246 -21.02 -14.05 4.94
C ARG A 246 -19.56 -13.64 5.05
N ILE A 247 -19.24 -12.70 5.93
CA ILE A 247 -17.91 -12.15 6.09
C ILE A 247 -17.20 -12.91 7.20
N LYS A 248 -16.07 -13.54 6.86
CA LYS A 248 -15.25 -14.33 7.81
C LYS A 248 -14.48 -13.42 8.76
N ASP A 249 -13.99 -12.31 8.23
CA ASP A 249 -13.18 -11.34 8.97
C ASP A 249 -13.79 -9.95 8.80
N LEU A 250 -14.57 -9.54 9.80
CA LEU A 250 -15.26 -8.25 9.82
C LEU A 250 -14.63 -7.34 10.87
N ARG A 251 -14.15 -6.16 10.46
CA ARG A 251 -13.74 -5.08 11.36
C ARG A 251 -14.81 -4.00 11.35
N SER A 252 -15.44 -3.78 12.50
CA SER A 252 -16.56 -2.87 12.67
C SER A 252 -16.10 -1.41 12.76
N PRO A 253 -16.97 -0.41 12.51
CA PRO A 253 -16.60 1.00 12.56
C PRO A 253 -15.89 1.48 13.82
N CYS A 254 -16.22 0.91 14.98
CA CYS A 254 -15.66 1.29 16.28
C CYS A 254 -14.57 0.34 16.81
N ASP A 255 -14.11 -0.63 16.00
CA ASP A 255 -13.04 -1.54 16.42
C ASP A 255 -11.69 -0.80 16.55
N SER A 256 -10.77 -1.34 17.36
CA SER A 256 -9.44 -0.76 17.56
C SER A 256 -8.69 -0.55 16.22
N THR A 257 -7.96 0.56 16.16
CA THR A 257 -7.10 0.95 15.04
C THR A 257 -5.61 0.81 15.36
N ASP A 258 -5.24 0.11 16.43
CA ASP A 258 -3.83 0.00 16.88
C ASP A 258 -2.93 -0.72 15.87
N ASP A 259 -3.50 -1.61 15.06
CA ASP A 259 -2.85 -2.32 13.96
C ASP A 259 -2.90 -1.56 12.64
N TYR A 260 -3.47 -0.36 12.61
CA TYR A 260 -3.51 0.47 11.42
C TYR A 260 -2.16 1.14 11.20
N GLU A 261 -1.63 1.05 9.99
CA GLU A 261 -0.26 1.49 9.67
C GLU A 261 -0.08 3.01 9.59
N PHE A 262 -1.18 3.76 9.65
CA PHE A 262 -1.18 5.22 9.58
C PHE A 262 -1.82 5.82 10.83
N ASN A 263 -1.64 7.13 11.00
CA ASN A 263 -2.38 7.85 12.02
C ASN A 263 -3.89 7.72 11.76
N ALA A 264 -4.61 7.27 12.78
CA ALA A 264 -6.05 7.08 12.81
C ALA A 264 -6.75 8.26 13.53
N GLU A 265 -6.05 9.38 13.75
CA GLU A 265 -6.65 10.60 14.27
C GLU A 265 -7.83 11.04 13.40
N LEU A 266 -8.86 11.52 14.09
CA LEU A 266 -10.12 11.92 13.48
C LEU A 266 -10.06 13.41 13.18
N HIS A 267 -10.53 13.78 11.99
CA HIS A 267 -10.61 15.16 11.59
C HIS A 267 -12.02 15.69 11.82
N ASP A 268 -12.11 16.83 12.52
CA ASP A 268 -13.31 17.66 12.58
C ASP A 268 -13.14 18.81 11.59
N MET A 269 -14.16 19.13 10.78
CA MET A 269 -14.06 20.19 9.75
C MET A 269 -13.76 21.59 10.33
N GLU A 270 -13.87 21.78 11.65
CA GLU A 270 -13.46 23.01 12.32
C GLU A 270 -11.94 23.24 12.27
N SER A 271 -11.12 22.18 12.10
CA SER A 271 -9.66 22.31 12.11
C SER A 271 -9.05 22.77 10.77
N PHE A 272 -9.83 22.88 9.70
CA PHE A 272 -9.34 23.31 8.38
C PHE A 272 -9.39 24.84 8.16
N TYR A 273 -9.96 25.59 9.11
CA TYR A 273 -10.01 27.06 9.06
C TYR A 273 -8.94 27.76 9.92
N ASP A 274 -8.12 26.97 10.63
CA ASP A 274 -7.00 27.46 11.44
C ASP A 274 -5.67 27.00 10.85
N ASP A 275 -5.32 27.46 9.64
CA ASP A 275 -3.94 27.52 9.11
C ASP A 275 -3.81 28.46 7.90
#